data_AF-A0A961UEP2-F1
#
_entry.id   AF-A0A961UEP2-F1
#
_cell.length_a   1.000
_cell.length_b   1.000
_cell.length_c   1.000
_cell.angle_alpha   90.00
_cell.angle_beta   90.00
_cell.angle_gamma   90.00
#
_symmetry.space_group_name_H-M   'P 1'
#
loop_
_entity.id
_entity.type
_entity.pdbx_description
1 polymer ?
#
loop_
_entity_poly.entity_id
_entity_poly.type
_entity_poly.pdbx_seq_one_letter_code
_entity_poly.pdbx_strand_id
1 'polypeptide(L)'
;GRGRGRGNSGSGESAANWKGCIYDRQEPYDVDDTPPDIDKEKTLFEPDPDNGFSSSDCRMAMVHELSNNFSSLRNNIDDMRAEGNTNIPLGVIWGLHLLSSSEPFTQGDPWSEVETTKVMIVLTDGENTQSRHGNSTAAIDQRTRKACTEVKDHDVLVYTVRVVNGDADLLRSCATDASMFTDIRNASELTPTFEKLAADIINRHLRLTM
;
A
#
# COMPACT_ATOMS: atom_id res chain seq x y z
N GLY A 1 -3.85 -13.54 -5.38
CA GLY A 1 -4.16 -14.74 -4.55
C GLY A 1 -5.42 -14.55 -3.71
N ARG A 2 -6.26 -15.58 -3.51
CA ARG A 2 -7.42 -15.51 -2.60
C ARG A 2 -6.96 -15.88 -1.19
N GLY A 3 -6.87 -14.90 -0.30
CA GLY A 3 -6.49 -15.10 1.11
C GLY A 3 -7.45 -16.08 1.80
N ARG A 4 -6.89 -17.05 2.53
CA ARG A 4 -7.67 -17.99 3.35
C ARG A 4 -8.00 -17.35 4.69
N GLY A 5 -9.07 -16.55 4.74
CA GLY A 5 -9.68 -16.12 6.00
C GLY A 5 -10.41 -17.29 6.66
N ARG A 6 -10.06 -17.62 7.91
CA ARG A 6 -10.86 -18.53 8.74
C ARG A 6 -12.11 -17.77 9.19
N GLY A 7 -13.28 -18.19 8.74
CA GLY A 7 -14.55 -17.76 9.34
C GLY A 7 -14.61 -18.29 10.78
N ASN A 8 -14.39 -17.41 11.75
CA ASN A 8 -14.69 -17.70 13.15
C ASN A 8 -15.93 -16.91 13.55
N SER A 9 -17.06 -17.63 13.59
CA SER A 9 -18.18 -17.49 14.54
C SER A 9 -18.48 -16.09 15.11
N GLY A 10 -18.65 -15.07 14.26
CA GLY A 10 -18.98 -13.71 14.70
C GLY A 10 -19.44 -12.77 13.58
N SER A 11 -18.85 -12.87 12.39
CA SER A 11 -19.30 -12.22 11.15
C SER A 11 -19.52 -13.29 10.07
N GLY A 12 -20.79 -13.50 9.70
CA GLY A 12 -21.26 -14.65 8.92
C GLY A 12 -20.89 -14.69 7.43
N GLU A 13 -19.69 -14.30 7.04
CA GLU A 13 -19.24 -14.44 5.65
C GLU A 13 -18.49 -15.76 5.44
N SER A 14 -19.12 -16.69 4.74
CA SER A 14 -18.42 -17.88 4.23
C SER A 14 -17.39 -17.48 3.18
N ALA A 15 -16.29 -18.24 3.04
CA ALA A 15 -15.28 -18.01 2.00
C ALA A 15 -15.85 -17.99 0.56
N ALA A 16 -17.07 -18.49 0.35
CA ALA A 16 -17.77 -18.46 -0.93
C ALA A 16 -18.40 -17.08 -1.25
N ASN A 17 -18.62 -16.22 -0.25
CA ASN A 17 -19.30 -14.93 -0.40
C ASN A 17 -18.40 -13.72 -0.23
N TRP A 18 -17.17 -13.92 0.26
CA TRP A 18 -16.22 -12.83 0.50
C TRP A 18 -15.88 -12.11 -0.81
N LYS A 19 -16.07 -10.79 -0.81
CA LYS A 19 -15.88 -9.91 -1.97
C LYS A 19 -14.44 -9.40 -2.13
N GLY A 20 -13.53 -9.77 -1.24
CA GLY A 20 -12.12 -9.38 -1.29
C GLY A 20 -11.76 -8.14 -0.48
N CYS A 21 -12.71 -7.52 0.22
CA CYS A 21 -12.44 -6.37 1.08
C CYS A 21 -11.80 -6.79 2.39
N ILE A 22 -10.74 -6.09 2.76
CA ILE A 22 -10.13 -6.14 4.09
C ILE A 22 -9.94 -4.72 4.62
N TYR A 23 -9.69 -4.65 5.91
CA TYR A 23 -9.30 -3.46 6.65
C TYR A 23 -7.93 -3.71 7.29
N ASP A 24 -7.38 -2.73 8.01
CA ASP A 24 -6.06 -2.88 8.65
C ASP A 24 -5.98 -4.14 9.52
N ARG A 25 -4.80 -4.73 9.59
CA ARG A 25 -4.53 -5.78 10.58
C ARG A 25 -4.58 -5.22 12.00
N GLN A 26 -4.53 -6.09 13.01
CA GLN A 26 -4.46 -5.61 14.39
C GLN A 26 -3.06 -5.12 14.73
N GLU A 27 -2.98 -4.06 15.53
CA GLU A 27 -1.68 -3.61 16.04
C GLU A 27 -0.98 -4.73 16.85
N PRO A 28 0.33 -4.94 16.62
CA PRO A 28 1.24 -4.06 15.86
C PRO A 28 1.37 -4.36 14.35
N TYR A 29 0.70 -5.38 13.81
CA TYR A 29 0.94 -5.94 12.47
C TYR A 29 0.31 -5.16 11.30
N ASP A 30 -0.43 -4.09 11.56
CA ASP A 30 -0.98 -3.18 10.55
C ASP A 30 0.08 -2.38 9.79
N VAL A 31 1.34 -2.41 10.22
CA VAL A 31 2.45 -1.66 9.60
C VAL A 31 3.69 -2.51 9.30
N ASP A 32 3.57 -3.84 9.36
CA ASP A 32 4.68 -4.76 9.03
C ASP A 32 4.30 -5.80 7.95
N ASP A 33 5.29 -6.54 7.46
CA ASP A 33 5.11 -7.61 6.45
C ASP A 33 5.06 -9.02 7.09
N THR A 34 4.70 -9.13 8.37
CA THR A 34 4.64 -10.44 9.04
C THR A 34 3.65 -11.36 8.32
N PRO A 35 4.03 -12.58 7.90
CA PRO A 35 3.09 -13.50 7.26
C PRO A 35 1.92 -13.87 8.19
N PRO A 36 0.71 -14.11 7.66
CA PRO A 36 -0.44 -14.52 8.46
C PRO A 36 -0.18 -15.89 9.10
N ASP A 37 -0.40 -15.97 10.40
CA ASP A 37 -0.22 -17.15 11.22
C ASP A 37 -1.50 -17.42 12.00
N ILE A 38 -2.07 -18.61 11.80
CA ILE A 38 -3.36 -19.02 12.38
C ILE A 38 -3.33 -19.12 13.91
N ASP A 39 -2.14 -19.28 14.49
CA ASP A 39 -1.92 -19.32 15.92
C ASP A 39 -1.67 -17.91 16.48
N LYS A 40 -1.54 -16.89 15.61
CA LYS A 40 -1.38 -15.47 15.94
C LYS A 40 -2.46 -14.64 15.25
N GLU A 41 -3.67 -14.66 15.81
CA GLU A 41 -4.87 -14.01 15.25
C GLU A 41 -4.64 -12.59 14.72
N LYS A 42 -3.83 -11.77 15.41
CA LYS A 42 -3.53 -10.39 15.01
C LYS A 42 -2.79 -10.24 13.67
N THR A 43 -2.12 -11.28 13.22
CA THR A 43 -1.38 -11.31 11.94
C THR A 43 -2.31 -11.60 10.75
N LEU A 44 -3.54 -12.06 11.02
CA LEU A 44 -4.47 -12.45 9.98
C LEU A 44 -5.04 -11.23 9.23
N PHE A 45 -5.26 -11.41 7.94
CA PHE A 45 -6.05 -10.49 7.13
C PHE A 45 -7.52 -10.76 7.41
N GLU A 46 -8.17 -9.82 8.10
CA GLU A 46 -9.55 -9.95 8.48
C GLU A 46 -10.45 -9.33 7.40
N PRO A 47 -11.55 -10.01 7.01
CA PRO A 47 -12.53 -9.40 6.13
C PRO A 47 -13.17 -8.20 6.83
N ASP A 48 -13.40 -7.11 6.11
CA ASP A 48 -14.13 -5.96 6.64
C ASP A 48 -15.55 -6.39 7.05
N PRO A 49 -15.87 -6.43 8.36
CA PRO A 49 -17.11 -7.03 8.86
C PRO A 49 -18.37 -6.19 8.58
N ASP A 50 -18.22 -4.91 8.23
CA ASP A 50 -19.32 -3.96 8.07
C ASP A 50 -19.54 -3.52 6.61
N ASN A 51 -18.83 -4.11 5.65
CA ASN A 51 -18.54 -3.45 4.37
C ASN A 51 -17.90 -2.06 4.52
N GLY A 52 -17.48 -1.62 5.72
CA GLY A 52 -16.79 -0.34 6.03
C GLY A 52 -17.43 0.97 5.54
N PHE A 53 -18.48 0.86 4.74
CA PHE A 53 -19.19 1.80 3.90
C PHE A 53 -20.58 1.20 3.73
N SER A 54 -21.63 2.01 3.69
CA SER A 54 -23.02 1.54 3.66
C SER A 54 -23.44 0.85 2.35
N SER A 55 -22.54 0.14 1.67
CA SER A 55 -22.87 -0.71 0.55
C SER A 55 -22.27 -2.08 0.76
N SER A 56 -23.10 -3.10 0.71
CA SER A 56 -22.82 -4.53 0.51
C SER A 56 -21.89 -4.88 -0.66
N ASP A 57 -21.21 -3.90 -1.25
CA ASP A 57 -20.33 -4.00 -2.38
C ASP A 57 -18.97 -3.46 -1.98
N CYS A 58 -17.99 -4.36 -1.88
CA CYS A 58 -16.58 -4.00 -1.90
C CYS A 58 -16.27 -3.28 -3.21
N ARG A 59 -16.36 -1.95 -3.20
CA ARG A 59 -16.32 -1.10 -4.42
C ARG A 59 -14.94 -0.57 -4.76
N MET A 60 -13.98 -0.71 -3.85
CA MET A 60 -12.58 -0.41 -4.14
C MET A 60 -12.05 -1.38 -5.20
N ALA A 61 -11.23 -0.87 -6.11
CA ALA A 61 -10.54 -1.72 -7.06
C ALA A 61 -9.68 -2.75 -6.31
N MET A 62 -9.72 -4.01 -6.75
CA MET A 62 -8.88 -5.03 -6.14
C MET A 62 -7.41 -4.73 -6.40
N VAL A 63 -6.58 -4.97 -5.39
CA VAL A 63 -5.12 -4.92 -5.52
C VAL A 63 -4.69 -5.87 -6.64
N HIS A 64 -3.96 -5.33 -7.62
CA HIS A 64 -3.38 -6.13 -8.69
C HIS A 64 -2.01 -6.65 -8.25
N GLU A 65 -1.84 -7.97 -8.27
CA GLU A 65 -0.54 -8.60 -8.00
C GLU A 65 0.53 -8.17 -9.01
N LEU A 66 1.82 -8.29 -8.65
CA LEU A 66 2.91 -7.96 -9.57
C LEU A 66 2.76 -8.73 -10.88
N SER A 67 2.83 -8.01 -12.00
CA SER A 67 2.59 -8.55 -13.33
C SER A 67 3.29 -7.74 -14.40
N ASN A 68 3.68 -8.42 -15.49
CA ASN A 68 4.16 -7.79 -16.71
C ASN A 68 3.02 -7.53 -17.73
N ASN A 69 1.76 -7.84 -17.39
CA ASN A 69 0.62 -7.56 -18.25
C ASN A 69 0.14 -6.11 -18.07
N PHE A 70 0.81 -5.21 -18.79
CA PHE A 70 0.48 -3.78 -18.78
C PHE A 70 -0.97 -3.46 -19.19
N SER A 71 -1.64 -4.33 -19.95
CA SER A 71 -3.05 -4.12 -20.28
C SER A 71 -3.97 -4.37 -19.09
N SER A 72 -3.71 -5.44 -18.33
CA SER A 72 -4.44 -5.75 -17.10
C SER A 72 -4.23 -4.66 -16.06
N LEU A 73 -2.98 -4.19 -15.91
CA LEU A 73 -2.66 -3.10 -14.99
C LEU A 73 -3.38 -1.79 -15.36
N ARG A 74 -3.41 -1.43 -16.65
CA ARG A 74 -4.15 -0.24 -17.12
C ARG A 74 -5.65 -0.36 -16.85
N ASN A 75 -6.25 -1.51 -17.13
CA ASN A 75 -7.67 -1.72 -16.84
C ASN A 75 -7.97 -1.59 -15.33
N ASN A 76 -7.09 -2.11 -14.47
CA ASN A 76 -7.25 -1.98 -13.01
C ASN A 76 -7.13 -0.51 -12.54
N ILE A 77 -6.25 0.28 -13.16
CA ILE A 77 -6.15 1.73 -12.92
C ILE A 77 -7.42 2.45 -13.37
N ASP A 78 -7.96 2.11 -14.54
CA ASP A 78 -9.20 2.70 -15.07
C ASP A 78 -10.44 2.36 -14.22
N ASP A 79 -10.40 1.23 -13.51
CA ASP A 79 -11.45 0.79 -12.58
C ASP A 79 -11.39 1.50 -11.22
N MET A 80 -10.32 2.24 -10.91
CA MET A 80 -10.19 2.96 -9.64
C MET A 80 -11.25 4.07 -9.52
N ARG A 81 -11.91 4.09 -8.36
CA ARG A 81 -12.89 5.11 -7.99
C ARG A 81 -12.48 5.73 -6.67
N ALA A 82 -12.56 7.05 -6.58
CA ALA A 82 -12.41 7.73 -5.31
C ALA A 82 -13.60 7.36 -4.41
N GLU A 83 -13.33 6.62 -3.35
CA GLU A 83 -14.33 6.15 -2.40
C GLU A 83 -13.70 6.06 -1.01
N GLY A 84 -14.49 6.42 0.00
CA GLY A 84 -14.12 6.23 1.38
C GLY A 84 -13.18 7.25 2.00
N ASN A 85 -12.35 6.77 2.92
CA ASN A 85 -11.47 7.57 3.77
C ASN A 85 -10.01 7.38 3.38
N THR A 86 -9.16 8.32 3.80
CA THR A 86 -7.73 8.24 3.58
C THR A 86 -7.06 7.48 4.71
N ASN A 87 -6.57 6.28 4.39
CA ASN A 87 -5.75 5.43 5.25
C ASN A 87 -4.42 5.13 4.55
N ILE A 88 -3.48 6.08 4.63
CA ILE A 88 -2.15 5.95 4.01
C ILE A 88 -1.36 4.74 4.55
N PRO A 89 -1.32 4.44 5.88
CA PRO A 89 -0.53 3.29 6.35
C PRO A 89 -0.99 1.98 5.72
N LEU A 90 -2.30 1.78 5.56
CA LEU A 90 -2.85 0.60 4.89
C LEU A 90 -2.38 0.49 3.43
N GLY A 91 -2.40 1.59 2.68
CA GLY A 91 -1.92 1.61 1.30
C GLY A 91 -0.42 1.31 1.20
N VAL A 92 0.38 1.89 2.09
CA VAL A 92 1.83 1.67 2.16
C VAL A 92 2.15 0.20 2.47
N ILE A 93 1.48 -0.40 3.47
CA ILE A 93 1.79 -1.77 3.86
C ILE A 93 1.31 -2.81 2.84
N TRP A 94 0.19 -2.56 2.16
CA TRP A 94 -0.21 -3.38 1.01
C TRP A 94 0.77 -3.29 -0.15
N GLY A 95 1.35 -2.11 -0.39
CA GLY A 95 2.47 -1.95 -1.31
C GLY A 95 3.66 -2.80 -0.90
N LEU A 96 3.98 -2.89 0.39
CA LEU A 96 5.08 -3.74 0.88
C LEU A 96 4.78 -5.23 0.67
N HIS A 97 3.58 -5.68 1.02
CA HIS A 97 3.15 -7.07 0.81
C HIS A 97 3.29 -7.50 -0.65
N LEU A 98 2.96 -6.63 -1.61
CA LEU A 98 3.15 -6.89 -3.04
C LEU A 98 4.62 -7.04 -3.45
N LEU A 99 5.51 -6.28 -2.81
CA LEU A 99 6.94 -6.31 -3.10
C LEU A 99 7.65 -7.48 -2.40
N SER A 100 7.06 -8.05 -1.36
CA SER A 100 7.57 -9.21 -0.64
C SER A 100 7.42 -10.52 -1.43
N SER A 101 8.10 -11.57 -0.97
CA SER A 101 7.88 -12.94 -1.43
C SER A 101 6.95 -13.74 -0.50
N SER A 102 6.28 -13.06 0.45
CA SER A 102 5.51 -13.69 1.52
C SER A 102 4.00 -13.63 1.27
N GLU A 103 3.21 -14.41 2.00
CA GLU A 103 1.75 -14.28 1.91
C GLU A 103 1.33 -12.86 2.33
N PRO A 104 0.39 -12.20 1.62
CA PRO A 104 -0.60 -12.80 0.72
C PRO A 104 -0.22 -12.78 -0.78
N PHE A 105 0.91 -12.17 -1.15
CA PHE A 105 1.38 -12.05 -2.53
C PHE A 105 2.81 -12.57 -2.66
N THR A 106 2.97 -13.77 -3.21
CA THR A 106 4.28 -14.42 -3.30
C THR A 106 5.02 -14.13 -4.62
N GLN A 107 4.60 -13.11 -5.35
CA GLN A 107 5.15 -12.78 -6.67
C GLN A 107 6.42 -11.93 -6.60
N GLY A 108 6.65 -11.20 -5.50
CA GLY A 108 7.89 -10.44 -5.34
C GLY A 108 9.07 -11.37 -5.04
N ASP A 109 10.26 -10.96 -5.47
CA ASP A 109 11.49 -11.64 -5.10
C ASP A 109 11.74 -11.55 -3.59
N PRO A 110 12.43 -12.50 -2.95
CA PRO A 110 12.78 -12.42 -1.54
C PRO A 110 13.65 -11.18 -1.24
N TRP A 111 13.61 -10.67 -0.01
CA TRP A 111 14.43 -9.52 0.42
C TRP A 111 15.94 -9.75 0.31
N SER A 112 16.38 -11.02 0.23
CA SER A 112 17.78 -11.38 0.00
C SER A 112 18.22 -11.28 -1.46
N GLU A 113 17.30 -11.00 -2.40
CA GLU A 113 17.63 -10.80 -3.80
C GLU A 113 18.30 -9.44 -4.00
N VAL A 114 19.49 -9.44 -4.58
CA VAL A 114 20.36 -8.26 -4.69
C VAL A 114 20.33 -7.64 -6.09
N GLU A 115 19.87 -8.38 -7.10
CA GLU A 115 19.77 -7.90 -8.48
C GLU A 115 18.44 -7.15 -8.74
N THR A 116 17.43 -7.36 -7.88
CA THR A 116 16.12 -6.71 -7.99
C THR A 116 16.05 -5.45 -7.15
N THR A 117 15.96 -4.30 -7.81
CA THR A 117 15.62 -3.03 -7.14
C THR A 117 14.12 -2.94 -6.90
N LYS A 118 13.69 -2.78 -5.65
CA LYS A 118 12.28 -2.62 -5.27
C LYS A 118 11.95 -1.15 -5.08
N VAL A 119 10.84 -0.71 -5.67
CA VAL A 119 10.42 0.70 -5.67
C VAL A 119 8.94 0.81 -5.33
N MET A 120 8.59 1.77 -4.48
CA MET A 120 7.23 2.15 -4.14
C MET A 120 7.00 3.62 -4.48
N ILE A 121 5.85 3.92 -5.09
CA ILE A 121 5.40 5.30 -5.32
C ILE A 121 4.08 5.52 -4.56
N VAL A 122 4.09 6.45 -3.61
CA VAL A 122 2.92 6.83 -2.82
C VAL A 122 2.37 8.14 -3.35
N LEU A 123 1.15 8.13 -3.88
CA LEU A 123 0.46 9.29 -4.44
C LEU A 123 -0.76 9.64 -3.56
N THR A 124 -0.72 10.78 -2.86
CA THR A 124 -1.78 11.20 -1.93
C THR A 124 -1.60 12.68 -1.56
N ASP A 125 -2.57 13.32 -0.91
CA ASP A 125 -2.42 14.66 -0.31
C ASP A 125 -1.65 14.64 1.02
N GLY A 126 -1.56 13.47 1.65
CA GLY A 126 -0.91 13.28 2.95
C GLY A 126 -1.87 13.42 4.14
N GLU A 127 -3.17 13.59 3.94
CA GLU A 127 -4.13 13.82 5.02
C GLU A 127 -4.88 12.53 5.40
N ASN A 128 -4.44 11.86 6.48
CA ASN A 128 -5.15 10.70 7.01
C ASN A 128 -6.46 11.09 7.70
N THR A 129 -7.53 10.33 7.45
CA THR A 129 -8.87 10.62 8.00
C THR A 129 -9.43 9.50 8.90
N GLN A 130 -9.17 8.23 8.58
CA GLN A 130 -9.70 7.10 9.34
C GLN A 130 -8.91 5.81 9.09
N SER A 131 -8.81 4.98 10.12
CA SER A 131 -8.28 3.61 10.07
C SER A 131 -9.16 2.67 10.90
N ARG A 132 -8.87 1.37 10.89
CA ARG A 132 -9.45 0.42 11.86
C ARG A 132 -9.32 0.88 13.32
N HIS A 133 -8.21 1.52 13.65
CA HIS A 133 -7.83 1.85 15.03
C HIS A 133 -8.35 3.22 15.48
N GLY A 134 -9.15 3.90 14.64
CA GLY A 134 -9.83 5.16 14.95
C GLY A 134 -9.60 6.25 13.91
N ASN A 135 -10.07 7.46 14.24
CA ASN A 135 -10.14 8.62 13.33
C ASN A 135 -9.23 9.78 13.76
N SER A 136 -8.22 9.51 14.60
CA SER A 136 -7.25 10.52 15.00
C SER A 136 -6.18 10.63 13.92
N THR A 137 -6.19 11.70 13.12
CA THR A 137 -5.17 11.97 12.11
C THR A 137 -3.75 11.81 12.67
N ALA A 138 -3.45 12.42 13.82
CA ALA A 138 -2.14 12.31 14.44
C ALA A 138 -1.73 10.86 14.81
N ALA A 139 -2.67 10.03 15.26
CA ALA A 139 -2.41 8.62 15.53
C ALA A 139 -2.15 7.85 14.23
N ILE A 140 -2.95 8.09 13.18
CA ILE A 140 -2.80 7.44 11.89
C ILE A 140 -1.48 7.89 11.22
N ASP A 141 -1.10 9.16 11.30
CA ASP A 141 0.17 9.67 10.81
C ASP A 141 1.36 9.01 11.50
N GLN A 142 1.24 8.72 12.80
CA GLN A 142 2.26 7.93 13.51
C GLN A 142 2.36 6.51 12.93
N ARG A 143 1.23 5.88 12.59
CA ARG A 143 1.23 4.58 11.90
C ARG A 143 1.79 4.68 10.48
N THR A 144 1.48 5.73 9.72
CA THR A 144 2.06 6.00 8.40
C THR A 144 3.58 6.05 8.48
N ARG A 145 4.13 6.79 9.45
CA ARG A 145 5.59 6.88 9.64
C ARG A 145 6.21 5.53 9.96
N LYS A 146 5.54 4.68 10.75
CA LYS A 146 5.99 3.30 11.02
C LYS A 146 5.97 2.44 9.75
N ALA A 147 4.88 2.46 8.99
CA ALA A 147 4.78 1.71 7.74
C ALA A 147 5.85 2.15 6.73
N CYS A 148 6.09 3.46 6.58
CA CYS A 148 7.16 3.96 5.72
C CYS A 148 8.55 3.59 6.24
N THR A 149 8.74 3.47 7.55
CA THR A 149 10.00 3.01 8.13
C THR A 149 10.21 1.53 7.81
N GLU A 150 9.21 0.69 8.05
CA GLU A 150 9.25 -0.73 7.69
C GLU A 150 9.63 -0.92 6.21
N VAL A 151 8.96 -0.22 5.30
CA VAL A 151 9.27 -0.30 3.86
C VAL A 151 10.73 0.03 3.57
N LYS A 152 11.27 1.08 4.21
CA LYS A 152 12.67 1.49 4.03
C LYS A 152 13.67 0.55 4.69
N ASP A 153 13.29 -0.10 5.78
CA ASP A 153 14.13 -1.10 6.46
C ASP A 153 14.33 -2.37 5.60
N HIS A 154 13.49 -2.59 4.58
CA HIS A 154 13.67 -3.62 3.53
C HIS A 154 14.37 -3.10 2.26
N ASP A 155 15.10 -1.98 2.34
CA ASP A 155 15.83 -1.35 1.22
C ASP A 155 14.95 -0.94 0.02
N VAL A 156 13.63 -0.79 0.22
CA VAL A 156 12.72 -0.30 -0.82
C VAL A 156 12.89 1.21 -1.00
N LEU A 157 13.05 1.65 -2.25
CA LEU A 157 13.06 3.08 -2.58
C LEU A 157 11.62 3.62 -2.59
N VAL A 158 11.32 4.55 -1.69
CA VAL A 158 10.01 5.18 -1.56
C VAL A 158 10.03 6.57 -2.18
N TYR A 159 9.26 6.74 -3.25
CA TYR A 159 8.92 8.03 -3.82
C TYR A 159 7.54 8.46 -3.32
N THR A 160 7.38 9.73 -3.02
CA THR A 160 6.08 10.28 -2.61
C THR A 160 5.72 11.47 -3.48
N VAL A 161 4.50 11.47 -3.99
CA VAL A 161 3.96 12.55 -4.82
C VAL A 161 2.78 13.13 -4.07
N ARG A 162 2.91 14.37 -3.60
CA ARG A 162 1.80 15.10 -3.01
C ARG A 162 0.91 15.64 -4.11
N VAL A 163 -0.35 15.24 -4.10
CA VAL A 163 -1.42 15.86 -4.89
C VAL A 163 -2.25 16.77 -4.01
N VAL A 164 -2.67 17.93 -4.51
CA VAL A 164 -3.51 18.87 -3.73
C VAL A 164 -2.77 19.40 -2.48
N ASN A 165 -3.35 20.39 -1.80
CA ASN A 165 -2.84 20.85 -0.51
C ASN A 165 -3.15 19.83 0.58
N GLY A 166 -2.13 19.39 1.31
CA GLY A 166 -2.22 18.49 2.45
C GLY A 166 -0.87 18.37 3.17
N ASP A 167 -0.65 17.33 3.97
CA ASP A 167 0.55 17.16 4.79
C ASP A 167 1.80 16.77 3.96
N ALA A 168 2.56 17.78 3.51
CA ALA A 168 3.83 17.55 2.86
C ALA A 168 4.92 17.02 3.78
N ASP A 169 4.88 17.29 5.08
CA ASP A 169 5.95 16.90 6.01
C ASP A 169 5.85 15.41 6.34
N LEU A 170 4.63 14.87 6.43
CA LEU A 170 4.40 13.44 6.48
C LEU A 170 4.98 12.74 5.24
N LEU A 171 4.63 13.21 4.05
CA LEU A 171 5.08 12.59 2.79
C LEU A 171 6.60 12.72 2.58
N ARG A 172 7.19 13.88 2.86
CA ARG A 172 8.65 14.05 2.84
C ARG A 172 9.37 13.08 3.77
N SER A 173 8.81 12.81 4.96
CA SER A 173 9.40 11.86 5.90
C SER A 173 9.28 10.40 5.46
N CYS A 174 8.26 10.10 4.65
CA CYS A 174 8.03 8.78 4.11
C CYS A 174 8.98 8.46 2.94
N ALA A 175 9.27 9.45 2.09
CA ALA A 175 10.25 9.31 1.01
C ALA A 175 11.63 8.84 1.52
N THR A 176 12.33 8.04 0.72
CA THR A 176 13.67 7.53 1.08
C THR A 176 14.70 8.65 1.10
N ASP A 177 14.63 9.57 0.14
CA ASP A 177 15.48 10.76 0.05
C ASP A 177 14.62 12.01 -0.17
N ALA A 178 15.16 13.18 0.23
CA ALA A 178 14.48 14.46 0.00
C ALA A 178 14.18 14.73 -1.49
N SER A 179 15.01 14.20 -2.41
CA SER A 179 14.78 14.31 -3.86
C SER A 179 13.68 13.40 -4.39
N MET A 180 13.19 12.45 -3.58
CA MET A 180 12.14 11.50 -3.93
C MET A 180 10.74 11.97 -3.50
N PHE A 181 10.66 13.14 -2.86
CA PHE A 181 9.40 13.85 -2.65
C PHE A 181 9.14 14.84 -3.80
N THR A 182 7.94 14.77 -4.39
CA THR A 182 7.47 15.75 -5.38
C THR A 182 6.15 16.35 -4.90
N ASP A 183 6.02 17.67 -5.01
CA ASP A 183 4.78 18.41 -4.73
C ASP A 183 4.18 18.89 -6.04
N ILE A 184 3.01 18.38 -6.42
CA ILE A 184 2.29 18.82 -7.61
C ILE A 184 1.00 19.53 -7.21
N ARG A 185 0.75 20.66 -7.86
CA ARG A 185 -0.41 21.52 -7.54
C ARG A 185 -1.50 21.48 -8.60
N ASN A 186 -1.16 20.97 -9.79
CA ASN A 186 -2.06 20.88 -10.92
C ASN A 186 -2.01 19.49 -11.54
N ALA A 187 -3.17 19.01 -12.03
CA ALA A 187 -3.26 17.73 -12.70
C ALA A 187 -2.35 17.63 -13.94
N SER A 188 -2.05 18.75 -14.61
CA SER A 188 -1.13 18.79 -15.76
C SER A 188 0.31 18.40 -15.40
N GLU A 189 0.68 18.43 -14.12
CA GLU A 189 2.02 18.09 -13.63
C GLU A 189 2.18 16.59 -13.34
N LEU A 190 1.09 15.80 -13.34
CA LEU A 190 1.12 14.37 -13.07
C LEU A 190 1.98 13.62 -14.10
N THR A 191 1.67 13.76 -15.39
CA THR A 191 2.39 13.04 -16.45
C THR A 191 3.88 13.37 -16.47
N PRO A 192 4.30 14.66 -16.49
CA PRO A 192 5.72 15.01 -16.41
C PRO A 192 6.42 14.49 -15.14
N THR A 193 5.70 14.42 -14.02
CA THR A 193 6.24 13.88 -12.77
C THR A 193 6.51 12.39 -12.89
N PHE A 194 5.54 11.60 -13.37
CA PHE A 194 5.74 10.16 -13.54
C PHE A 194 6.82 9.83 -14.58
N GLU A 195 6.95 10.61 -15.66
CA GLU A 195 8.06 10.48 -16.62
C GLU A 195 9.42 10.71 -15.95
N LYS A 196 9.53 11.74 -15.12
CA LYS A 196 10.75 12.03 -14.35
C LYS A 196 11.08 10.91 -13.35
N LEU A 197 10.08 10.41 -12.63
CA LEU A 197 10.26 9.31 -11.67
C LEU A 197 10.74 8.04 -12.37
N ALA A 198 10.14 7.68 -13.52
CA ALA A 198 10.57 6.54 -14.31
C ALA A 198 12.03 6.67 -14.77
N ALA A 199 12.44 7.86 -15.23
CA ALA A 199 13.82 8.14 -15.60
C ALA A 199 14.79 8.01 -14.41
N ASP A 200 14.43 8.52 -13.23
CA ASP A 200 15.26 8.40 -12.02
C ASP A 200 15.43 6.94 -11.60
N ILE A 201 14.36 6.14 -11.62
CA ILE A 201 14.39 4.70 -11.30
C ILE A 201 15.33 3.97 -12.27
N ILE A 202 15.22 4.21 -13.58
CA ILE A 202 16.07 3.59 -14.60
C ILE A 202 17.55 3.95 -14.35
N ASN A 203 17.84 5.22 -14.07
CA ASN A 203 19.21 5.67 -13.84
C ASN A 203 19.83 5.09 -12.55
N ARG A 204 19.01 4.81 -11.53
CA ARG A 204 19.47 4.18 -10.28
C ARG A 204 19.71 2.68 -10.42
N HIS A 205 18.98 2.02 -11.32
CA HIS A 205 19.20 0.62 -11.64
C HIS A 205 20.52 0.38 -12.41
N LEU A 206 21.04 1.41 -13.09
CA LEU A 206 22.38 1.40 -13.69
C LEU A 206 23.47 1.54 -12.59
N ARG A 207 23.57 0.56 -11.68
CA ARG A 207 24.73 0.41 -10.80
C ARG A 207 25.88 -0.19 -11.63
N LEU A 208 26.92 0.60 -11.87
CA LEU A 208 28.24 0.07 -12.22
C LEU A 208 28.79 -0.61 -10.95
N THR A 209 28.70 -1.93 -10.87
CA THR A 209 29.53 -2.69 -9.94
C THR A 209 30.97 -2.58 -10.43
N MET A 210 31.78 -1.76 -9.74
CA MET A 210 33.25 -1.77 -9.85
C MET A 210 33.84 -2.65 -8.76
#